data_AF-A0A3D2JQH7-F1
#
_entry.id   AF-A0A3D2JQH7-F1
#
_cell.length_a   1.000
_cell.length_b   1.000
_cell.length_c   1.000
_cell.angle_alpha   90.00
_cell.angle_beta   90.00
_cell.angle_gamma   90.00
#
_symmetry.space_group_name_H-M   'P 1'
#
loop_
_entity.id
_entity.type
_entity.pdbx_description
1 polymer ?
#
loop_
_entity_poly.entity_id
_entity_poly.type
_entity_poly.pdbx_seq_one_letter_code
_entity_poly.pdbx_strand_id
1 'polypeptide(L)'
;MMELIIDSIRVSLLNHQRVVILKQKDIERYLPIWIGPPEADAIAVRLQEVSVPRPLTHDLLHNTIKDLSGSIDHIVVSSMENDTYYA
;
A
#
# COMPACT_ATOMS: atom_id res chain seq x y z
N MET A 1 -16.26 5.44 -8.29
CA MET A 1 -15.01 5.03 -7.61
C MET A 1 -15.38 4.00 -6.55
N MET A 2 -14.64 2.90 -6.44
CA MET A 2 -14.92 1.84 -5.46
C MET A 2 -13.93 1.94 -4.32
N GLU A 3 -14.39 1.87 -3.08
CA GLU A 3 -13.52 1.89 -1.90
C GLU A 3 -12.86 0.51 -1.74
N LEU A 4 -11.53 0.50 -1.73
CA LEU A 4 -10.71 -0.67 -1.52
C LEU A 4 -9.98 -0.54 -0.18
N ILE A 5 -9.90 -1.65 0.56
CA ILE A 5 -9.11 -1.76 1.79
C ILE A 5 -7.99 -2.77 1.59
N ILE A 6 -6.89 -2.61 2.33
CA ILE A 6 -5.84 -3.62 2.35
C ILE A 6 -6.36 -4.82 3.16
N ASP A 7 -6.48 -5.96 2.50
CA ASP A 7 -6.87 -7.23 3.15
C ASP A 7 -5.65 -7.95 3.70
N SER A 8 -4.62 -8.14 2.88
CA SER A 8 -3.42 -8.86 3.27
C SER A 8 -2.22 -8.57 2.37
N ILE A 9 -1.01 -8.80 2.87
CA ILE A 9 0.22 -8.89 2.06
C ILE A 9 0.65 -10.35 2.08
N ARG A 10 0.89 -10.92 0.90
CA ARG A 10 1.34 -12.29 0.74
C ARG A 10 2.73 -12.34 0.16
N VAL A 11 3.50 -13.29 0.69
CA VAL A 11 4.88 -13.55 0.33
C VAL A 11 4.98 -14.94 -0.27
N SER A 12 5.41 -15.02 -1.53
CA SER A 12 5.75 -16.31 -2.12
C SER A 12 7.17 -16.70 -1.74
N LEU A 13 7.33 -17.87 -1.11
CA LEU A 13 8.65 -18.41 -0.74
C LEU A 13 9.41 -19.03 -1.91
N LEU A 14 8.72 -19.33 -3.02
CA LEU A 14 9.32 -19.99 -4.19
C LEU A 14 10.06 -19.00 -5.09
N ASN A 15 9.48 -17.82 -5.30
CA ASN A 15 10.00 -16.83 -6.24
C ASN A 15 10.17 -15.44 -5.61
N HIS A 16 10.03 -15.34 -4.29
CA HIS A 16 10.13 -14.09 -3.52
C HIS A 16 9.20 -12.96 -3.99
N GLN A 17 8.18 -13.27 -4.81
CA GLN A 17 7.19 -12.28 -5.20
C GLN A 17 6.37 -11.83 -4.00
N ARG A 18 6.05 -10.53 -3.98
CA ARG A 18 5.20 -9.89 -2.98
C ARG A 18 3.95 -9.39 -3.67
N VAL A 19 2.81 -9.65 -3.06
CA VAL A 19 1.51 -9.20 -3.58
C VAL A 19 0.71 -8.58 -2.44
N VAL A 20 0.21 -7.38 -2.67
CA VAL A 20 -0.82 -6.78 -1.80
C VAL A 20 -2.19 -7.17 -2.36
N ILE A 21 -3.04 -7.67 -1.47
CA ILE A 21 -4.42 -8.02 -1.78
C ILE A 21 -5.29 -6.88 -1.29
N LEU A 22 -5.94 -6.20 -2.23
CA LEU A 22 -6.96 -5.21 -1.93
C LEU A 22 -8.33 -5.87 -1.99
N LYS A 23 -9.20 -5.61 -1.02
CA LYS A 23 -10.58 -6.07 -0.99
C LYS A 23 -11.53 -4.89 -1.15
N GLN A 24 -12.56 -5.06 -1.98
CA GLN A 24 -13.64 -4.09 -2.03
C GLN A 24 -14.48 -4.19 -0.76
N LYS A 25 -14.73 -3.05 -0.09
CA LYS A 25 -15.27 -2.97 1.29
C LYS A 25 -16.51 -3.83 1.54
N ASP A 26 -17.44 -3.88 0.58
CA ASP A 26 -18.76 -4.48 0.77
C ASP A 26 -19.01 -5.78 -0.01
N ILE A 27 -18.04 -6.28 -0.76
CA ILE A 27 -18.20 -7.50 -1.58
C ILE A 27 -16.95 -8.38 -1.57
N GLU A 28 -17.13 -9.68 -1.83
CA GLU A 28 -16.04 -10.66 -2.02
C GLU A 28 -15.37 -10.50 -3.39
N ARG A 29 -14.80 -9.31 -3.64
CA ARG A 29 -14.00 -8.99 -4.81
C ARG A 29 -12.63 -8.51 -4.37
N TYR A 30 -11.60 -9.07 -5.00
CA TYR A 30 -10.21 -8.84 -4.66
C TYR A 30 -9.43 -8.31 -5.86
N LEU A 31 -8.49 -7.41 -5.61
CA LEU A 31 -7.54 -6.88 -6.59
C LEU A 31 -6.11 -7.17 -6.09
N PRO A 32 -5.41 -8.15 -6.68
CA PRO A 32 -4.01 -8.38 -6.39
C PRO A 32 -3.12 -7.38 -7.14
N ILE A 33 -2.19 -6.74 -6.43
CA ILE A 33 -1.16 -5.88 -7.01
C ILE A 33 0.20 -6.41 -6.59
N TRP A 34 1.03 -6.77 -7.57
CA TRP A 34 2.41 -7.16 -7.32
C TRP A 34 3.26 -5.93 -7.03
N ILE A 35 4.08 -6.03 -6.00
CA ILE A 35 4.95 -4.95 -5.53
C ILE A 35 6.36 -5.48 -5.29
N GLY A 36 7.33 -4.58 -5.20
CA GLY A 36 8.69 -4.94 -4.85
C GLY A 36 8.83 -5.31 -3.36
N PRO A 37 9.95 -5.97 -2.99
CA PRO A 37 10.26 -6.26 -1.59
C PRO A 37 10.27 -5.02 -0.68
N PRO A 38 10.90 -3.88 -1.05
CA PRO A 38 10.95 -2.70 -0.19
C PRO A 38 9.56 -2.12 0.12
N GLU A 39 8.66 -2.12 -0.87
CA GLU A 39 7.29 -1.65 -0.70
C GLU A 39 6.50 -2.57 0.23
N ALA A 40 6.65 -3.89 0.05
CA ALA A 40 5.98 -4.87 0.90
C ALA A 40 6.42 -4.76 2.36
N ASP A 41 7.71 -4.59 2.62
CA ASP A 41 8.25 -4.44 3.97
C ASP A 41 7.76 -3.14 4.61
N ALA A 42 7.72 -2.03 3.87
CA ALA A 42 7.23 -0.75 4.37
C ALA A 42 5.74 -0.82 4.77
N ILE A 43 4.91 -1.48 3.96
CA ILE A 43 3.48 -1.64 4.31
C ILE A 43 3.32 -2.62 5.48
N ALA A 44 4.10 -3.72 5.51
CA ALA A 44 4.04 -4.70 6.58
C ALA A 44 4.37 -4.09 7.96
N VAL A 45 5.40 -3.24 8.05
CA VAL A 45 5.74 -2.51 9.29
C VAL A 45 4.55 -1.69 9.79
N ARG A 46 3.84 -1.01 8.88
CA ARG A 46 2.68 -0.18 9.25
C ARG A 46 1.48 -1.03 9.70
N LEU A 47 1.21 -2.14 9.00
CA LEU A 47 0.12 -3.07 9.33
C LEU A 47 0.35 -3.81 10.66
N GLN A 48 1.60 -4.07 11.01
CA GLN A 48 1.97 -4.67 12.30
C GLN A 48 2.01 -3.65 13.45
N GLU A 49 1.72 -2.38 13.19
CA GLU A 49 1.74 -1.29 14.17
C GLU A 49 3.07 -1.17 14.93
N VAL A 50 4.18 -1.54 14.28
CA VAL A 50 5.51 -1.48 14.90
C VAL A 50 5.98 -0.04 14.97
N SER A 51 6.27 0.46 16.18
CA SER A 51 6.90 1.76 16.34
C SER A 51 8.41 1.67 16.07
N VAL A 52 8.91 2.50 15.17
CA VAL A 52 10.35 2.61 14.91
C VAL A 52 10.91 3.91 15.52
N PRO A 53 12.18 3.91 16.00
CA PRO A 53 12.75 5.07 16.68
C PRO A 53 13.05 6.25 15.75
N ARG A 54 13.02 6.04 14.43
CA ARG A 54 13.28 7.04 13.40
C ARG A 54 12.18 6.97 12.35
N PRO A 55 11.68 8.10 11.84
CA PRO A 55 10.65 8.10 10.80
C PRO A 55 11.17 7.40 9.55
N LEU A 56 10.36 6.50 8.98
CA LEU A 56 10.62 5.89 7.68
C LEU A 56 10.26 6.87 6.56
N THR A 57 10.55 6.50 5.32
CA THR A 57 10.28 7.33 4.13
C THR A 57 8.83 7.81 4.07
N HIS A 58 7.87 6.91 4.33
CA HIS A 58 6.44 7.23 4.29
C HIS A 58 6.02 8.12 5.47
N ASP A 59 6.61 7.93 6.66
CA ASP A 59 6.36 8.80 7.81
C ASP A 59 6.88 10.21 7.56
N LEU A 60 8.09 10.31 6.99
CA LEU A 60 8.70 11.58 6.62
C LEU A 60 7.84 12.32 5.58
N LEU A 61 7.36 11.63 4.55
CA LEU A 61 6.49 12.22 3.53
C LEU A 61 5.17 12.70 4.14
N HIS A 62 4.52 11.88 4.96
CA HIS A 62 3.30 12.25 5.66
C HIS A 62 3.51 13.49 6.56
N ASN A 63 4.60 13.52 7.34
CA ASN A 63 4.93 14.65 8.19
C ASN A 63 5.20 15.92 7.37
N THR A 64 5.90 15.80 6.24
CA THR A 64 6.16 16.92 5.34
C THR A 64 4.86 17.51 4.78
N ILE A 65 3.92 16.67 4.34
CA ILE A 65 2.60 17.12 3.86
C ILE A 65 1.86 17.86 4.98
N LYS A 66 1.88 17.30 6.20
CA LYS A 66 1.22 17.88 7.37
C LYS A 66 1.83 19.22 7.79
N ASP A 67 3.16 19.35 7.77
CA ASP A 67 3.87 20.58 8.11
C ASP A 67 3.57 21.70 7.11
N LEU A 68 3.27 21.34 5.86
CA LEU A 68 2.78 22.24 4.81
C LEU A 68 1.26 22.50 4.91
N SER A 69 0.61 22.10 6.01
CA SER A 69 -0.83 22.22 6.24
C SER A 69 -1.70 21.45 5.23
N GLY A 70 -1.14 20.42 4.59
CA GLY A 70 -1.85 19.52 3.69
C GLY A 70 -2.40 18.29 4.41
N SER A 71 -3.33 17.61 3.73
CA SER A 71 -3.87 16.31 4.14
C SER A 71 -4.04 15.41 2.93
N ILE A 72 -3.78 14.11 3.09
CA ILE A 72 -4.10 13.11 2.07
C ILE A 72 -5.60 12.82 2.16
N ASP A 73 -6.35 13.20 1.13
CA ASP A 73 -7.79 12.95 1.05
C ASP A 73 -8.09 11.51 0.62
N HIS A 74 -7.51 11.08 -0.50
CA HIS A 74 -7.64 9.71 -1.01
C HIS A 74 -6.52 9.38 -2.02
N ILE A 75 -6.35 8.09 -2.34
CA ILE A 75 -5.44 7.56 -3.36
C ILE A 75 -6.28 6.82 -4.41
N VAL A 76 -6.04 7.04 -5.70
CA VAL A 76 -6.88 6.49 -6.79
C VAL A 76 -6.04 5.66 -7.74
N VAL A 77 -6.19 4.33 -7.71
CA VAL A 77 -5.68 3.49 -8.79
C VAL A 77 -6.60 3.63 -10.01
N SER A 78 -6.20 4.40 -11.01
CA SER A 78 -7.07 4.83 -12.11
C SER A 78 -7.02 3.95 -13.36
N SER A 79 -5.87 3.34 -13.64
CA SER A 79 -5.64 2.59 -14.88
C SER A 79 -4.59 1.50 -14.71
N MET A 80 -4.55 0.60 -15.69
CA MET A 80 -3.55 -0.45 -15.82
C MET A 80 -3.10 -0.50 -17.27
N GLU A 81 -1.80 -0.37 -17.51
CA GLU A 81 -1.19 -0.50 -18.83
C GLU A 81 0.06 -1.37 -18.71
N ASN A 82 0.21 -2.36 -19.60
CA ASN A 82 1.38 -3.25 -19.63
C ASN A 82 1.74 -3.80 -18.24
N ASP A 83 0.76 -4.40 -17.56
CA ASP A 83 0.90 -4.96 -16.21
C ASP A 83 1.31 -3.97 -15.11
N THR A 84 1.21 -2.67 -15.36
CA THR A 84 1.55 -1.60 -14.42
C THR A 84 0.30 -0.83 -14.03
N TYR A 85 0.02 -0.76 -12.73
CA TYR A 85 -1.05 0.09 -12.17
C TYR A 85 -0.57 1.53 -12.01
N TYR A 86 -1.45 2.49 -12.30
CA TYR A 86 -1.21 3.92 -12.10
C TYR A 86 -2.10 4.45 -10.98
N ALA A 87 -1.52 5.25 -10.07
CA ALA A 87 -2.18 5.79 -8.88
C ALA A 87 -1.79 7.24 -8.58
#